data_AF-A0A0C3MUL8-F1
#
_entry.id   AF-A0A0C3MUL8-F1
#
_cell.length_a   1.000
_cell.length_b   1.000
_cell.length_c   1.000
_cell.angle_alpha   90.00
_cell.angle_beta   90.00
_cell.angle_gamma   90.00
#
_symmetry.space_group_name_H-M   'P 1'
#
loop_
_entity.id
_entity.type
_entity.pdbx_description
1 polymer ?
#
loop_
_entity_poly.entity_id
_entity_poly.type
_entity_poly.pdbx_seq_one_letter_code
_entity_poly.pdbx_strand_id
1 'polypeptide(L)'
;EQDIPRRYSTDTFSTLSSLEESYSSCWTSSRSPSPSDPIERAPSPEFVRDVRSPPVTRATVPQVSIPSRVTSTTPPTISKEAYEVFQLIEPDGSFPPSPQLGRIIGPGISEKAAELGMDGKLWATVVAVAYLKKCLENEPNLLDALVAKAEDFIREAQARGQGTSRRSFEDMIRCASEWLETGQRTST
;
A
#
# COMPACT_ATOMS: atom_id res chain seq x y z
N GLU A 1 -27.92 -4.74 62.55
CA GLU A 1 -27.64 -3.36 62.10
C GLU A 1 -26.37 -3.38 61.29
N GLN A 2 -26.43 -3.53 59.96
CA GLN A 2 -26.51 -2.42 58.97
C GLN A 2 -25.47 -1.32 59.24
N ASP A 3 -24.42 -1.23 58.42
CA ASP A 3 -24.41 -0.22 57.35
C ASP A 3 -23.27 -0.48 56.34
N ILE A 4 -23.57 -0.36 55.04
CA ILE A 4 -22.58 -0.31 53.95
C ILE A 4 -22.59 1.13 53.44
N PRO A 5 -21.44 1.83 53.38
CA PRO A 5 -21.30 2.94 52.48
C PRO A 5 -20.41 2.53 51.30
N ARG A 6 -21.05 2.30 50.13
CA ARG A 6 -20.39 2.52 48.84
C ARG A 6 -20.10 4.01 48.74
N ARG A 7 -18.83 4.39 48.64
CA ARG A 7 -18.44 5.70 48.11
C ARG A 7 -17.67 5.49 46.81
N TYR A 8 -18.27 5.96 45.73
CA TYR A 8 -17.60 6.30 44.48
C TYR A 8 -17.08 7.74 44.58
N SER A 9 -15.86 7.99 44.07
CA SER A 9 -15.41 9.27 43.48
C SER A 9 -14.00 9.00 42.90
N THR A 10 -13.74 8.98 41.59
CA THR A 10 -13.62 10.11 40.63
C THR A 10 -12.82 11.29 41.17
N ASP A 11 -11.51 11.28 40.86
CA ASP A 11 -10.74 12.37 40.22
C ASP A 11 -9.25 12.27 40.63
N THR A 12 -8.20 12.67 39.90
CA THR A 12 -7.84 12.83 38.48
C THR A 12 -6.32 13.11 38.47
N PHE A 13 -5.68 12.95 37.30
CA PHE A 13 -4.47 13.62 36.82
C PHE A 13 -3.08 13.01 37.08
N SER A 14 -2.53 12.56 35.95
CA SER A 14 -1.26 12.99 35.36
C SER A 14 0.02 12.87 36.18
N THR A 15 0.87 11.94 35.75
CA THR A 15 2.30 12.24 35.58
C THR A 15 2.60 12.23 34.09
N LEU A 16 2.58 13.44 33.52
CA LEU A 16 3.18 13.74 32.22
C LEU A 16 4.71 13.63 32.33
N SER A 17 5.30 13.13 31.25
CA SER A 17 6.63 13.48 30.71
C SER A 17 7.89 13.08 31.49
N SER A 18 8.63 12.15 30.90
CA SER A 18 9.94 12.45 30.31
C SER A 18 10.26 11.39 29.26
N LEU A 19 9.83 11.62 28.00
CA LEU A 19 10.50 10.99 26.87
C LEU A 19 11.73 11.86 26.60
N GLU A 20 12.77 11.66 27.39
CA GLU A 20 14.05 12.27 27.11
C GLU A 20 14.60 11.67 25.82
N GLU A 21 14.81 12.58 24.90
CA GLU A 21 15.41 12.44 23.60
C GLU A 21 16.85 11.94 23.76
N SER A 22 17.05 10.63 23.70
CA SER A 22 18.37 10.01 23.54
C SER A 22 18.50 9.45 22.13
N TYR A 23 18.83 10.33 21.18
CA TYR A 23 19.45 9.91 19.92
C TYR A 23 20.87 9.43 20.24
N SER A 24 21.00 8.13 20.51
CA SER A 24 22.28 7.45 20.54
C SER A 24 22.16 6.18 19.72
N SER A 25 22.24 6.36 18.41
CA SER A 25 22.39 5.28 17.43
C SER A 25 23.80 4.70 17.53
N CYS A 26 24.08 3.94 18.59
CA CYS A 26 25.28 3.11 18.70
C CYS A 26 24.98 1.74 18.09
N TRP A 27 24.75 1.67 16.79
CA TRP A 27 25.08 0.45 16.05
C TRP A 27 26.61 0.41 15.93
N THR A 28 27.29 0.31 17.07
CA THR A 28 28.68 -0.14 17.07
C THR A 28 28.65 -1.55 16.55
N SER A 29 29.18 -1.69 15.34
CA SER A 29 29.59 -2.93 14.70
C SER A 29 30.52 -3.70 15.62
N SER A 30 29.97 -4.36 16.63
CA SER A 30 30.62 -5.43 17.36
C SER A 30 30.13 -6.72 16.72
N ARG A 31 30.85 -7.15 15.67
CA ARG A 31 30.85 -8.56 15.28
C ARG A 31 31.35 -9.34 16.48
N SER A 32 30.45 -9.86 17.30
CA SER A 32 30.79 -10.97 18.17
C SER A 32 31.35 -12.08 17.28
N PRO A 33 32.51 -12.67 17.61
CA PRO A 33 32.97 -13.85 16.89
C PRO A 33 31.86 -14.89 16.99
N SER A 34 31.39 -15.37 15.85
CA SER A 34 30.40 -16.44 15.80
C SER A 34 30.88 -17.58 16.67
N PRO A 35 30.10 -18.09 17.63
CA PRO A 35 30.43 -19.37 18.24
C PRO A 35 30.48 -20.41 17.12
N SER A 36 31.59 -21.12 17.00
CA SER A 36 31.83 -22.16 15.98
C SER A 36 31.02 -23.45 16.25
N ASP A 37 30.06 -23.40 17.17
CA ASP A 37 29.24 -24.55 17.50
C ASP A 37 28.16 -24.73 16.44
N PRO A 38 28.00 -25.93 15.86
CA PRO A 38 26.92 -26.20 14.93
C PRO A 38 25.59 -25.95 15.65
N ILE A 39 24.78 -25.02 15.13
CA ILE A 39 23.42 -24.80 15.62
C ILE A 39 22.62 -26.06 15.30
N GLU A 40 22.52 -26.96 16.28
CA GLU A 40 21.66 -28.13 16.21
C GLU A 40 20.21 -27.64 16.22
N ARG A 41 19.54 -27.70 15.07
CA ARG A 41 18.11 -27.37 14.97
C ARG A 41 17.33 -28.40 15.76
N ALA A 42 16.49 -27.94 16.69
CA ALA A 42 15.53 -28.82 17.35
C ALA A 42 14.62 -29.50 16.31
N PRO A 43 14.33 -30.81 16.46
CA PRO A 43 13.42 -31.50 15.55
C PRO A 43 12.02 -30.91 15.64
N SER A 44 11.37 -30.72 14.48
CA SER A 44 9.99 -30.28 14.40
C SER A 44 9.06 -31.28 15.10
N PRO A 45 8.01 -30.82 15.81
CA PRO A 45 7.11 -31.71 16.52
C PRO A 45 6.35 -32.64 15.57
N GLU A 46 6.35 -33.93 15.89
CA GLU A 46 5.67 -34.97 15.12
C GLU A 46 4.25 -35.16 15.66
N PHE A 47 3.24 -34.97 14.82
CA PHE A 47 1.84 -35.18 15.22
C PHE A 47 1.49 -36.67 15.16
N VAL A 48 1.59 -37.34 16.31
CA VAL A 48 1.13 -38.73 16.48
C VAL A 48 -0.40 -38.75 16.44
N ARG A 49 -0.97 -39.39 15.42
CA ARG A 49 -2.41 -39.67 15.38
C ARG A 49 -2.68 -40.88 16.25
N ASP A 50 -3.32 -40.65 17.39
CA ASP A 50 -3.76 -41.71 18.29
C ASP A 50 -4.91 -42.51 17.65
N VAL A 51 -4.63 -43.74 17.25
CA VAL A 51 -5.56 -44.64 16.53
C VAL A 51 -6.68 -45.18 17.44
N ARG A 52 -6.73 -44.77 18.72
CA ARG A 52 -7.74 -45.25 19.69
C ARG A 52 -8.80 -44.24 20.12
N SER A 53 -8.89 -43.07 19.49
CA SER A 53 -9.98 -42.13 19.78
C SER A 53 -11.28 -42.53 19.06
N PRO A 54 -12.43 -42.69 19.75
CA PRO A 54 -13.70 -43.00 19.10
C PRO A 54 -14.19 -41.81 18.24
N PRO A 55 -15.00 -42.06 17.19
CA PRO A 55 -15.48 -40.99 16.31
C PRO A 55 -16.45 -40.08 17.07
N VAL A 56 -15.97 -38.91 17.50
CA VAL A 56 -16.85 -37.90 18.10
C VAL A 56 -17.70 -37.28 16.99
N THR A 57 -18.98 -37.64 17.02
CA THR A 57 -20.05 -37.03 16.23
C THR A 57 -20.10 -35.55 16.58
N ARG A 58 -19.89 -34.70 15.56
CA ARG A 58 -19.80 -33.24 15.69
C ARG A 58 -21.14 -32.68 16.17
N ALA A 59 -21.22 -32.29 17.44
CA ALA A 59 -22.37 -31.62 18.01
C ALA A 59 -22.50 -30.18 17.45
N THR A 60 -23.74 -29.85 17.10
CA THR A 60 -24.23 -28.58 16.52
C THR A 60 -23.83 -27.35 17.34
N VAL A 61 -23.11 -26.43 16.70
CA VAL A 61 -22.94 -25.04 17.15
C VAL A 61 -24.04 -24.20 16.46
N PRO A 62 -24.70 -23.21 17.11
CA PRO A 62 -25.73 -22.42 16.46
C PRO A 62 -25.08 -21.59 15.35
N GLN A 63 -25.44 -21.87 14.11
CA GLN A 63 -25.03 -21.05 12.98
C GLN A 63 -25.76 -19.70 13.07
N VAL A 64 -24.99 -18.66 13.39
CA VAL A 64 -25.37 -17.29 13.03
C VAL A 64 -25.41 -17.26 11.50
N SER A 65 -26.63 -17.26 10.95
CA SER A 65 -26.88 -17.13 9.53
C SER A 65 -26.50 -15.72 9.08
N ILE A 66 -25.24 -15.51 8.75
CA ILE A 66 -24.85 -14.40 7.88
C ILE A 66 -25.38 -14.78 6.50
N PRO A 67 -26.24 -13.97 5.86
CA PRO A 67 -26.67 -14.29 4.50
C PRO A 67 -25.45 -14.20 3.58
N SER A 68 -24.93 -15.38 3.17
CA SER A 68 -24.03 -15.53 2.03
C SER A 68 -24.77 -15.11 0.77
N ARG A 69 -24.82 -13.80 0.54
CA ARG A 69 -25.23 -13.23 -0.73
C ARG A 69 -23.99 -13.13 -1.62
N VAL A 70 -23.81 -14.17 -2.41
CA VAL A 70 -23.20 -14.20 -3.75
C VAL A 70 -22.28 -13.02 -4.08
N THR A 71 -20.96 -13.27 -4.11
CA THR A 71 -20.12 -12.96 -5.27
C THR A 71 -18.96 -13.95 -5.32
N SER A 72 -18.72 -14.47 -6.51
CA SER A 72 -17.64 -15.37 -6.89
C SER A 72 -16.27 -14.91 -6.38
N THR A 73 -15.60 -15.75 -5.57
CA THR A 73 -14.17 -15.62 -5.25
C THR A 73 -13.33 -16.03 -6.46
N THR A 74 -13.34 -15.20 -7.49
CA THR A 74 -12.26 -15.15 -8.46
C THR A 74 -11.20 -14.23 -7.84
N PRO A 75 -9.93 -14.65 -7.69
CA PRO A 75 -8.88 -13.72 -7.29
C PRO A 75 -8.88 -12.52 -8.25
N PRO A 76 -8.56 -11.29 -7.79
CA PRO A 76 -8.46 -10.16 -8.68
C PRO A 76 -7.51 -10.47 -9.81
N THR A 77 -8.06 -10.65 -11.01
CA THR A 77 -7.26 -10.77 -12.22
C THR A 77 -6.84 -9.36 -12.62
N ILE A 78 -5.89 -8.80 -11.88
CA ILE A 78 -5.20 -7.57 -12.30
C ILE A 78 -4.59 -7.88 -13.66
N SER A 79 -4.79 -7.01 -14.65
CA SER A 79 -4.17 -7.19 -15.95
C SER A 79 -2.65 -7.22 -15.79
N LYS A 80 -1.98 -8.07 -16.57
CA LYS A 80 -0.51 -8.19 -16.49
C LYS A 80 0.18 -6.83 -16.65
N GLU A 81 -0.34 -5.99 -17.55
CA GLU A 81 0.15 -4.64 -17.80
C GLU A 81 -0.02 -3.71 -16.60
N ALA A 82 -1.19 -3.73 -15.93
CA ALA A 82 -1.40 -2.93 -14.73
C ALA A 82 -0.50 -3.36 -13.58
N TYR A 83 -0.26 -4.66 -13.45
CA TYR A 83 0.68 -5.18 -12.46
C TYR A 83 2.12 -4.75 -12.77
N GLU A 84 2.53 -4.75 -14.05
CA GLU A 84 3.84 -4.25 -14.46
C GLU A 84 4.00 -2.75 -14.18
N VAL A 85 2.97 -1.92 -14.44
CA VAL A 85 3.00 -0.50 -14.05
C VAL A 85 3.08 -0.35 -12.54
N PHE A 86 2.27 -1.10 -11.78
CA PHE A 86 2.28 -1.07 -10.31
C PHE A 86 3.67 -1.38 -9.74
N GLN A 87 4.43 -2.30 -10.34
CA GLN A 87 5.79 -2.63 -9.90
C GLN A 87 6.81 -1.50 -10.10
N LEU A 88 6.51 -0.51 -10.94
CA LEU A 88 7.39 0.63 -11.20
C LEU A 88 7.26 1.74 -10.15
N ILE A 89 6.35 1.61 -9.18
CA ILE A 89 6.19 2.61 -8.14
C ILE A 89 7.44 2.70 -7.25
N GLU A 90 7.93 3.91 -7.04
CA GLU A 90 9.02 4.17 -6.09
C GLU A 90 8.48 4.26 -4.65
N PRO A 91 9.34 4.11 -3.62
CA PRO A 91 8.90 4.16 -2.22
C PRO A 91 8.21 5.47 -1.83
N ASP A 92 8.55 6.56 -2.52
CA ASP A 92 7.97 7.90 -2.37
C ASP A 92 6.56 8.03 -2.99
N GLY A 93 6.06 7.02 -3.71
CA GLY A 93 4.76 7.04 -4.38
C GLY A 93 4.79 7.55 -5.82
N SER A 94 5.96 7.86 -6.35
CA SER A 94 6.14 8.36 -7.71
C SER A 94 6.36 7.24 -8.73
N PHE A 95 6.27 7.58 -10.01
CA PHE A 95 6.65 6.70 -11.11
C PHE A 95 7.76 7.37 -11.94
N PRO A 96 8.94 6.73 -12.10
CA PRO A 96 9.99 7.27 -12.92
C PRO A 96 9.61 7.21 -14.41
N PRO A 97 10.03 8.18 -15.24
CA PRO A 97 9.84 8.16 -16.68
C PRO A 97 10.79 7.12 -17.30
N SER A 98 10.49 5.85 -17.11
CA SER A 98 11.29 4.73 -17.57
C SER A 98 10.85 4.26 -18.97
N PRO A 99 11.76 3.66 -19.76
CA PRO A 99 11.37 3.03 -21.02
C PRO A 99 10.32 1.93 -20.85
N GLN A 100 10.28 1.26 -19.69
CA GLN A 100 9.25 0.26 -19.39
C GLN A 100 7.87 0.90 -19.25
N LEU A 101 7.77 2.02 -18.54
CA LEU A 101 6.52 2.77 -18.43
C LEU A 101 6.03 3.24 -19.81
N GLY A 102 6.94 3.77 -20.64
CA GLY A 102 6.63 4.19 -22.00
C GLY A 102 6.22 3.04 -22.93
N ARG A 103 6.65 1.80 -22.68
CA ARG A 103 6.21 0.63 -23.44
C ARG A 103 4.77 0.22 -23.14
N ILE A 104 4.35 0.38 -21.88
CA ILE A 104 3.01 -0.04 -21.44
C ILE A 104 1.98 1.05 -21.75
N ILE A 105 2.31 2.29 -21.43
CA ILE A 105 1.38 3.42 -21.49
C ILE A 105 1.44 4.13 -22.86
N GLY A 106 2.61 4.16 -23.49
CA GLY A 106 2.84 4.79 -24.79
C GLY A 106 4.12 5.64 -24.85
N PRO A 107 4.80 5.69 -26.01
CA PRO A 107 5.93 6.58 -26.20
C PRO A 107 5.45 8.04 -26.18
N GLY A 108 6.21 8.94 -25.56
CA GLY A 108 5.90 10.37 -25.52
C GLY A 108 5.53 10.94 -24.15
N ILE A 109 5.60 10.14 -23.07
CA ILE A 109 5.42 10.65 -21.70
C ILE A 109 6.39 11.80 -21.42
N SER A 110 7.68 11.61 -21.70
CA SER A 110 8.70 12.63 -21.46
C SER A 110 8.56 13.86 -22.37
N GLU A 111 8.11 13.66 -23.61
CA GLU A 111 7.88 14.77 -24.56
C GLU A 111 6.71 15.65 -24.11
N LYS A 112 5.61 15.04 -23.67
CA LYS A 112 4.46 15.76 -23.11
C LYS A 112 4.78 16.46 -21.80
N ALA A 113 5.63 15.88 -20.96
CA ALA A 113 6.10 16.56 -19.76
C ALA A 113 6.82 17.88 -20.12
N ALA A 114 7.70 17.84 -21.13
CA ALA A 114 8.43 19.00 -21.61
C ALA A 114 7.50 20.05 -22.24
N GLU A 115 6.51 19.66 -23.06
CA GLU A 115 5.50 20.56 -23.61
C GLU A 115 4.70 21.29 -22.52
N LEU A 116 4.38 20.59 -21.43
CA LEU A 116 3.64 21.14 -20.30
C LEU A 116 4.52 21.94 -19.33
N GLY A 117 5.84 21.98 -19.54
CA GLY A 117 6.79 22.61 -18.62
C GLY A 117 6.79 21.96 -17.23
N MET A 118 6.44 20.67 -17.16
CA MET A 118 6.35 19.89 -15.93
C MET A 118 7.57 18.98 -15.80
N ASP A 119 7.92 18.66 -14.57
CA ASP A 119 8.94 17.66 -14.32
C ASP A 119 8.52 16.29 -14.90
N GLY A 120 9.48 15.60 -15.52
CA GLY A 120 9.24 14.33 -16.21
C GLY A 120 8.73 13.24 -15.27
N LYS A 121 9.21 13.22 -14.03
CA LYS A 121 8.80 12.26 -12.99
C LYS A 121 7.41 12.60 -12.47
N LEU A 122 7.10 13.89 -12.30
CA LEU A 122 5.75 14.34 -11.93
C LEU A 122 4.70 13.95 -12.99
N TRP A 123 4.95 14.24 -14.26
CA TRP A 123 4.02 13.87 -15.33
C TRP A 123 3.89 12.36 -15.49
N ALA A 124 5.00 11.60 -15.44
CA ALA A 124 4.97 10.14 -15.46
C ALA A 124 4.11 9.55 -14.33
N THR A 125 4.20 10.13 -13.13
CA THR A 125 3.38 9.74 -11.98
C THR A 125 1.89 9.95 -12.24
N VAL A 126 1.51 11.13 -12.73
CA VAL A 126 0.11 11.45 -13.04
C VAL A 126 -0.45 10.50 -14.10
N VAL A 127 0.32 10.24 -15.15
CA VAL A 127 -0.10 9.35 -16.24
C VAL A 127 -0.22 7.89 -15.76
N ALA A 128 0.74 7.42 -14.95
CA ALA A 128 0.68 6.07 -14.38
C ALA A 128 -0.56 5.89 -13.50
N VAL A 129 -0.88 6.88 -12.66
CA VAL A 129 -2.10 6.87 -11.85
C VAL A 129 -3.34 6.88 -12.73
N ALA A 130 -3.41 7.73 -13.75
CA ALA A 130 -4.55 7.77 -14.68
C ALA A 130 -4.77 6.42 -15.39
N TYR A 131 -3.69 5.75 -15.81
CA TYR A 131 -3.76 4.41 -16.40
C TYR A 131 -4.22 3.36 -15.38
N LEU A 132 -3.64 3.34 -14.18
CA LEU A 132 -4.01 2.41 -13.13
C LEU A 132 -5.46 2.59 -12.65
N LYS A 133 -5.99 3.83 -12.63
CA LYS A 133 -7.41 4.09 -12.36
C LYS A 133 -8.33 3.39 -13.35
N LYS A 134 -7.94 3.28 -14.63
CA LYS A 134 -8.70 2.56 -15.66
C LYS A 134 -8.56 1.04 -15.54
N CYS A 135 -7.40 0.53 -15.14
CA CYS A 135 -7.17 -0.92 -15.08
C CYS A 135 -7.59 -1.57 -13.76
N LEU A 136 -7.62 -0.81 -12.67
CA LEU A 136 -7.90 -1.29 -11.31
C LEU A 136 -9.30 -0.88 -10.81
N GLU A 137 -10.26 -0.64 -11.72
CA GLU A 137 -11.64 -0.28 -11.34
C GLU A 137 -12.29 -1.32 -10.41
N ASN A 138 -11.87 -2.59 -10.52
CA ASN A 138 -12.36 -3.69 -9.67
C ASN A 138 -11.68 -3.75 -8.30
N GLU A 139 -10.59 -3.01 -8.08
CA GLU A 139 -9.77 -3.03 -6.86
C GLU A 139 -9.63 -1.63 -6.23
N PRO A 140 -10.73 -1.06 -5.72
CA PRO A 140 -10.77 0.32 -5.25
C PRO A 140 -9.85 0.57 -4.05
N ASN A 141 -9.69 -0.40 -3.15
CA ASN A 141 -8.83 -0.25 -1.97
C ASN A 141 -7.35 -0.09 -2.35
N LEU A 142 -6.88 -0.85 -3.35
CA LEU A 142 -5.52 -0.74 -3.86
C LEU A 142 -5.31 0.59 -4.57
N LEU A 143 -6.32 1.00 -5.34
CA LEU A 143 -6.30 2.26 -6.06
C LEU A 143 -6.25 3.46 -5.11
N ASP A 144 -7.06 3.48 -4.05
CA ASP A 144 -7.09 4.55 -3.06
C ASP A 144 -5.73 4.72 -2.38
N ALA A 145 -5.09 3.61 -1.98
CA ALA A 145 -3.77 3.66 -1.38
C ALA A 145 -2.70 4.21 -2.35
N LEU A 146 -2.78 3.83 -3.62
CA LEU A 146 -1.85 4.29 -4.65
C LEU A 146 -2.05 5.77 -4.99
N VAL A 147 -3.30 6.19 -5.13
CA VAL A 147 -3.69 7.59 -5.40
C VAL A 147 -3.26 8.48 -4.25
N ALA A 148 -3.51 8.08 -3.00
CA ALA A 148 -3.07 8.84 -1.82
C ALA A 148 -1.55 9.05 -1.79
N LYS A 149 -0.77 7.99 -2.07
CA LYS A 149 0.70 8.09 -2.14
C LYS A 149 1.18 9.02 -3.26
N ALA A 150 0.61 8.88 -4.45
CA ALA A 150 0.98 9.72 -5.58
C ALA A 150 0.60 11.20 -5.35
N GLU A 151 -0.53 11.44 -4.70
CA GLU A 151 -0.95 12.78 -4.30
C GLU A 151 0.02 13.40 -3.30
N ASP A 152 0.46 12.65 -2.29
CA ASP A 152 1.44 13.12 -1.32
C ASP A 152 2.78 13.48 -1.99
N PHE A 153 3.26 12.66 -2.94
CA PHE A 153 4.44 12.97 -3.75
C PHE A 153 4.26 14.28 -4.55
N ILE A 154 3.13 14.45 -5.21
CA ILE A 154 2.84 15.64 -6.04
C ILE A 154 2.75 16.89 -5.18
N ARG A 155 2.09 16.80 -4.02
CA ARG A 155 1.98 17.90 -3.06
C ARG A 155 3.35 18.34 -2.56
N GLU A 156 4.22 17.38 -2.25
CA GLU A 156 5.60 17.64 -1.85
C GLU A 156 6.44 18.24 -2.99
N ALA A 157 6.31 17.72 -4.22
CA ALA A 157 6.99 18.25 -5.40
C ALA A 157 6.57 19.68 -5.72
N GLN A 158 5.28 19.99 -5.57
CA GLN A 158 4.74 21.35 -5.71
C GLN A 158 5.28 22.28 -4.61
N ALA A 159 5.34 21.82 -3.36
CA ALA A 159 5.91 22.59 -2.25
C ALA A 159 7.40 22.92 -2.46
N ARG A 160 8.14 22.01 -3.09
CA ARG A 160 9.57 22.19 -3.44
C ARG A 160 9.81 23.04 -4.70
N GLY A 161 8.75 23.49 -5.38
CA GLY A 161 8.86 24.29 -6.60
C GLY A 161 9.29 23.48 -7.83
N GLN A 162 9.19 22.16 -7.81
CA GLN A 162 9.53 21.29 -8.93
C GLN A 162 8.44 21.23 -10.02
N GLY A 163 7.34 21.98 -9.85
CA GLY A 163 6.29 22.14 -10.85
C GLY A 163 5.84 23.58 -10.96
N THR A 164 5.88 24.14 -12.17
CA THR A 164 5.31 25.46 -12.50
C THR A 164 3.77 25.44 -12.53
N SER A 165 3.18 24.25 -12.51
CA SER A 165 1.73 24.08 -12.63
C SER A 165 1.08 24.05 -11.25
N ARG A 166 0.42 25.15 -10.89
CA ARG A 166 -0.49 25.26 -9.73
C ARG A 166 -1.80 24.45 -9.90
N ARG A 167 -1.81 23.49 -10.84
CA ARG A 167 -2.98 22.68 -11.17
C ARG A 167 -3.28 21.71 -10.04
N SER A 168 -4.56 21.47 -9.80
CA SER A 168 -4.98 20.43 -8.86
C SER A 168 -4.56 19.05 -9.39
N PHE A 169 -4.33 18.11 -8.48
CA PHE A 169 -4.01 16.73 -8.83
C PHE A 169 -5.08 16.10 -9.73
N GLU A 170 -6.35 16.37 -9.44
CA GLU A 170 -7.49 15.92 -10.22
C GLU A 170 -7.47 16.47 -11.65
N ASP A 171 -7.13 17.75 -11.83
CA ASP A 171 -6.98 18.35 -13.16
C ASP A 171 -5.86 17.69 -13.96
N MET A 172 -4.75 17.35 -13.29
CA MET A 172 -3.63 16.67 -13.93
C MET A 172 -4.04 15.26 -14.37
N ILE A 173 -4.74 14.49 -13.52
CA ILE A 173 -5.27 13.16 -13.87
C ILE A 173 -6.25 13.25 -15.03
N ARG A 174 -7.12 14.27 -15.05
CA ARG A 174 -8.06 14.49 -16.16
C ARG A 174 -7.32 14.74 -17.47
N CYS A 175 -6.35 15.65 -17.49
CA CYS A 175 -5.51 15.87 -18.68
C CYS A 175 -4.78 14.60 -19.12
N ALA A 176 -4.23 13.83 -18.19
CA ALA A 176 -3.56 12.57 -18.52
C ALA A 176 -4.54 11.53 -19.08
N SER A 177 -5.76 11.46 -18.56
CA SER A 177 -6.79 10.52 -19.04
C SER A 177 -7.22 10.84 -20.48
N GLU A 178 -7.38 12.13 -20.80
CA GLU A 178 -7.66 12.60 -22.16
C GLU A 178 -6.50 12.27 -23.11
N TRP A 179 -5.25 12.49 -22.66
CA TRP A 179 -4.06 12.16 -23.44
C TRP A 179 -3.98 10.66 -23.76
N LEU A 180 -4.22 9.80 -22.77
CA LEU A 180 -4.27 8.34 -22.94
C LEU A 180 -5.32 7.91 -23.99
N GLU A 181 -6.46 8.58 -24.03
CA GLU A 181 -7.52 8.28 -25.00
C GLU A 181 -7.16 8.74 -26.42
N THR A 182 -6.48 9.87 -26.55
CA THR A 182 -6.01 10.35 -27.86
C THR A 182 -4.93 9.47 -28.46
N GLY A 183 -4.03 8.91 -27.64
CA GLY A 183 -2.98 7.99 -28.11
C GLY A 183 -3.52 6.64 -28.58
N GLN A 184 -4.62 6.15 -27.99
CA GLN A 184 -5.24 4.88 -28.40
C GLN A 184 -6.02 4.98 -29.72
N ARG A 185 -6.51 6.16 -30.10
CA ARG A 185 -7.26 6.36 -31.36
C ARG A 185 -6.39 6.41 -32.61
N THR A 186 -5.08 6.57 -32.49
CA THR A 186 -4.16 6.68 -33.63
C THR A 186 -3.51 5.35 -34.06
N SER A 187 -3.89 4.23 -33.44
CA SER A 187 -3.34 2.89 -33.75
C SER A 187 -4.34 1.89 -34.35
N THR A 188 -5.49 2.36 -34.86
CA THR A 188 -6.40 1.57 -35.72
C THR A 188 -6.35 2.08 -37.14
#